data_AF-A0A2V8P5R1-F1
#
_entry.id   AF-A0A2V8P5R1-F1
#
_cell.length_a   1.000
_cell.length_b   1.000
_cell.length_c   1.000
_cell.angle_alpha   90.00
_cell.angle_beta   90.00
_cell.angle_gamma   90.00
#
_symmetry.space_group_name_H-M   'P 1'
#
loop_
_entity.id
_entity.type
_entity.pdbx_description
1 polymer ?
#
loop_
_entity_poly.entity_id
_entity_poly.type
_entity_poly.pdbx_seq_one_letter_code
_entity_poly.pdbx_strand_id
1 'polypeptide(L)'
;MRNIKWVFACLSIILLTASFSSAQTAHPLDQFGDVNCEDEMAHLDNFAIEIQSNPGSIGYVSVYGGNYGRRGEAKARASRIKEYLVKSRGLDSNRVMTIDSGYMEHLTVELWLLPRAVSAPPITPTIQPKDVKFKKGKIKRSEYRQCGLGF
;
A
#
# COMPACT_ATOMS: atom_id res chain seq x y z
N MET A 1 -46.32 -12.01 55.09
CA MET A 1 -45.68 -10.73 54.71
C MET A 1 -44.18 -10.82 55.00
N ARG A 2 -43.34 -10.58 53.98
CA ARG A 2 -42.02 -9.88 54.06
C ARG A 2 -40.99 -10.41 55.08
N ASN A 3 -39.75 -10.80 54.75
CA ASN A 3 -38.85 -10.45 53.65
C ASN A 3 -37.61 -11.35 53.70
N ILE A 4 -37.25 -12.00 52.59
CA ILE A 4 -35.90 -12.53 52.38
C ILE A 4 -35.08 -11.39 51.79
N LYS A 5 -34.11 -10.85 52.54
CA LYS A 5 -33.08 -9.98 51.96
C LYS A 5 -31.84 -10.81 51.72
N TRP A 6 -31.72 -11.25 50.47
CA TRP A 6 -30.57 -11.95 49.93
C TRP A 6 -29.31 -11.07 50.00
N VAL A 7 -28.29 -11.64 50.60
CA VAL A 7 -26.88 -11.24 50.49
C VAL A 7 -26.46 -11.46 49.03
N PHE A 8 -26.11 -10.41 48.31
CA PHE A 8 -25.20 -10.49 47.18
C PHE A 8 -24.40 -9.20 47.10
N ALA A 9 -23.22 -9.23 47.73
CA ALA A 9 -22.14 -8.30 47.43
C ALA A 9 -21.72 -8.54 45.97
N CYS A 10 -22.23 -7.73 45.03
CA CYS A 10 -21.75 -7.72 43.67
C CYS A 10 -20.36 -7.08 43.68
N LEU A 11 -19.37 -7.97 43.70
CA LEU A 11 -17.97 -7.77 43.37
C LEU A 11 -17.89 -6.95 42.06
N SER A 12 -17.79 -5.63 42.16
CA SER A 12 -17.51 -4.75 41.04
C SER A 12 -16.04 -4.89 40.66
N ILE A 13 -15.69 -6.03 40.05
CA ILE A 13 -14.49 -6.15 39.23
C ILE A 13 -14.74 -5.27 38.02
N ILE A 14 -14.29 -4.02 38.11
CA ILE A 14 -14.11 -3.14 36.97
C ILE A 14 -13.09 -3.87 36.08
N LEU A 15 -13.59 -4.59 35.06
CA LEU A 15 -12.77 -5.08 33.96
C LEU A 15 -12.28 -3.84 33.21
N LEU A 16 -11.19 -3.26 33.71
CA LEU A 16 -10.41 -2.27 33.00
C LEU A 16 -9.77 -3.04 31.83
N THR A 17 -10.51 -3.18 30.73
CA THR A 17 -9.95 -3.68 29.49
C THR A 17 -8.96 -2.62 29.00
N ALA A 18 -7.72 -2.72 29.45
CA ALA A 18 -6.62 -1.99 28.83
C ALA A 18 -6.57 -2.49 27.39
N SER A 19 -7.05 -1.67 26.46
CA SER A 19 -6.86 -1.93 25.04
C SER A 19 -5.36 -1.90 24.80
N PHE A 20 -4.75 -3.07 24.62
CA PHE A 20 -3.39 -3.17 24.11
C PHE A 20 -3.42 -2.62 22.70
N SER A 21 -3.11 -1.33 22.55
CA SER A 21 -2.81 -0.75 21.26
C SER A 21 -1.39 -1.21 20.94
N SER A 22 -1.26 -2.24 20.09
CA SER A 22 0.04 -2.58 19.52
C SER A 22 0.60 -1.32 18.88
N ALA A 23 1.89 -1.03 19.12
CA ALA A 23 2.61 -0.02 18.36
C ALA A 23 2.64 -0.50 16.90
N GLN A 24 1.60 -0.15 16.15
CA GLN A 24 1.42 -0.57 14.79
C GLN A 24 2.52 0.15 14.01
N THR A 25 3.50 -0.56 13.47
CA THR A 25 4.54 0.00 12.62
C THR A 25 4.16 -0.17 11.15
N ALA A 26 4.78 0.61 10.26
CA ALA A 26 4.73 0.30 8.84
C ALA A 26 5.34 -1.09 8.61
N HIS A 27 4.66 -1.93 7.85
CA HIS A 27 5.09 -3.30 7.58
C HIS A 27 5.12 -3.57 6.07
N PRO A 28 6.22 -4.14 5.54
CA PRO A 28 6.31 -4.50 4.12
C PRO A 28 5.45 -5.72 3.85
N LEU A 29 4.53 -5.64 2.89
CA LEU A 29 3.67 -6.76 2.51
C LEU A 29 4.24 -7.56 1.36
N ASP A 30 4.72 -6.88 0.32
CA ASP A 30 5.10 -7.52 -0.93
C ASP A 30 6.07 -6.64 -1.72
N GLN A 31 6.83 -7.27 -2.61
CA GLN A 31 7.75 -6.63 -3.53
C GLN A 31 7.79 -7.39 -4.85
N PHE A 32 7.67 -6.67 -5.96
CA PHE A 32 7.76 -7.27 -7.30
C PHE A 32 8.48 -6.36 -8.28
N GLY A 33 9.00 -6.97 -9.36
CA GLY A 33 9.76 -6.30 -10.40
C GLY A 33 8.95 -5.94 -11.63
N ASP A 34 9.56 -6.03 -12.81
CA ASP A 34 8.86 -5.86 -14.08
C ASP A 34 8.13 -7.15 -14.49
N VAL A 35 6.94 -7.36 -13.89
CA VAL A 35 6.06 -8.50 -14.16
C VAL A 35 5.00 -8.16 -15.22
N ASN A 36 4.35 -9.18 -15.78
CA ASN A 36 3.25 -9.00 -16.73
C ASN A 36 2.00 -8.41 -16.03
N CYS A 37 1.00 -7.99 -16.82
CA CYS A 37 -0.20 -7.34 -16.27
C CYS A 37 -0.99 -8.22 -15.30
N GLU A 38 -1.13 -9.52 -15.58
CA GLU A 38 -1.94 -10.44 -14.77
C GLU A 38 -1.28 -10.69 -13.41
N ASP A 39 0.03 -10.91 -13.41
CA ASP A 39 0.82 -11.08 -12.19
C ASP A 39 0.79 -9.80 -11.34
N GLU A 40 0.96 -8.63 -11.96
CA GLU A 40 0.87 -7.37 -11.21
C GLU A 40 -0.51 -7.19 -10.58
N MET A 41 -1.59 -7.51 -11.32
CA MET A 41 -2.94 -7.44 -10.78
C MET A 41 -3.09 -8.39 -9.58
N ALA A 42 -2.57 -9.62 -9.65
CA ALA A 42 -2.62 -10.56 -8.53
C ALA A 42 -1.92 -10.01 -7.27
N HIS A 43 -0.75 -9.39 -7.40
CA HIS A 43 -0.08 -8.71 -6.27
C HIS A 43 -0.94 -7.57 -5.70
N LEU A 44 -1.52 -6.74 -6.56
CA LEU A 44 -2.37 -5.62 -6.15
C LEU A 44 -3.71 -6.07 -5.52
N ASP A 45 -4.22 -7.24 -5.91
CA ASP A 45 -5.43 -7.84 -5.36
C ASP A 45 -5.24 -8.29 -3.92
N ASN A 46 -4.14 -9.01 -3.68
CA ASN A 46 -3.74 -9.40 -2.32
C ASN A 46 -3.53 -8.16 -1.45
N PHE A 47 -2.88 -7.13 -2.00
CA PHE A 47 -2.70 -5.87 -1.30
C PHE A 47 -4.02 -5.15 -0.98
N ALA A 48 -4.98 -5.17 -1.89
CA ALA A 48 -6.31 -4.60 -1.63
C ALA A 48 -7.05 -5.34 -0.51
N ILE A 49 -6.93 -6.67 -0.43
CA ILE A 49 -7.49 -7.48 0.66
C ILE A 49 -6.88 -7.06 2.00
N GLU A 50 -5.57 -6.87 2.06
CA GLU A 50 -4.87 -6.44 3.27
C GLU A 50 -5.33 -5.05 3.75
N ILE A 51 -5.48 -4.10 2.83
CA ILE A 51 -6.00 -2.76 3.16
C ILE A 51 -7.45 -2.86 3.66
N GLN A 52 -8.31 -3.65 3.03
CA GLN A 52 -9.71 -3.81 3.44
C GLN A 52 -9.83 -4.44 4.82
N SER A 53 -9.01 -5.45 5.11
CA SER A 53 -8.98 -6.15 6.39
C SER A 53 -8.46 -5.29 7.55
N ASN A 54 -7.73 -4.22 7.23
CA ASN A 54 -7.11 -3.33 8.22
C ASN A 54 -7.63 -1.88 8.08
N PRO A 55 -8.84 -1.54 8.56
CA PRO A 55 -9.48 -0.22 8.36
C PRO A 55 -8.70 0.96 8.96
N GLY A 56 -7.89 0.71 9.99
CA GLY A 56 -6.99 1.69 10.61
C GLY A 56 -5.72 2.01 9.80
N SER A 57 -5.53 1.31 8.68
CA SER A 57 -4.34 1.41 7.83
C SER A 57 -4.65 2.00 6.46
N ILE A 58 -3.59 2.49 5.81
CA ILE A 58 -3.54 2.91 4.42
C ILE A 58 -2.53 2.02 3.68
N GLY A 59 -2.75 1.81 2.39
CA GLY A 59 -1.76 1.21 1.51
C GLY A 59 -0.79 2.26 1.01
N TYR A 60 0.51 1.97 1.08
CA TYR A 60 1.57 2.79 0.51
C TYR A 60 2.31 1.99 -0.57
N VAL A 61 2.35 2.53 -1.78
CA VAL A 61 3.01 1.94 -2.95
C VAL A 61 4.22 2.79 -3.31
N SER A 62 5.39 2.20 -3.14
CA SER A 62 6.67 2.79 -3.52
C SER A 62 7.09 2.24 -4.88
N VAL A 63 7.27 3.09 -5.88
CA VAL A 63 7.67 2.65 -7.22
C VAL A 63 9.04 3.22 -7.57
N TYR A 64 10.00 2.33 -7.84
CA TYR A 64 11.33 2.66 -8.33
C TYR A 64 11.42 2.34 -9.82
N GLY A 65 11.97 3.27 -10.60
CA GLY A 65 12.36 3.01 -11.98
C GLY A 65 13.64 2.18 -12.05
N GLY A 66 13.78 1.34 -13.07
CA GLY A 66 15.03 0.60 -13.31
C GLY A 66 16.15 1.48 -13.87
N ASN A 67 17.37 0.93 -13.91
CA ASN A 67 18.55 1.60 -14.47
C ASN A 67 18.46 1.82 -15.99
N TYR A 68 17.49 1.18 -16.64
CA TYR A 68 17.21 1.26 -18.06
C TYR A 68 15.71 1.35 -18.34
N GLY A 69 15.19 2.57 -18.35
CA GLY A 69 13.75 2.85 -18.50
C GLY A 69 13.49 4.19 -19.18
N ARG A 70 12.23 4.63 -19.19
CA ARG A 70 11.85 5.95 -19.71
C ARG A 70 11.74 6.96 -18.58
N ARG A 71 11.96 8.24 -18.89
CA ARG A 71 11.73 9.31 -17.91
C ARG A 71 10.25 9.34 -17.53
N GLY A 72 9.97 9.34 -16.22
CA GLY A 72 8.62 9.37 -15.66
C GLY A 72 7.90 8.02 -15.62
N GLU A 73 8.61 6.92 -15.87
CA GLU A 73 8.02 5.57 -15.91
C GLU A 73 7.50 5.13 -14.55
N ALA A 74 8.29 5.34 -13.49
CA ALA A 74 7.89 5.06 -12.12
C ALA A 74 6.63 5.86 -11.73
N LYS A 75 6.63 7.18 -11.94
CA LYS A 75 5.45 8.02 -11.75
C LYS A 75 4.22 7.56 -12.54
N ALA A 76 4.39 7.17 -13.81
CA ALA A 76 3.28 6.68 -14.63
C ALA A 76 2.71 5.37 -14.08
N ARG A 77 3.58 4.43 -13.69
CA ARG A 77 3.19 3.15 -13.07
C ARG A 77 2.51 3.37 -11.72
N ALA A 78 3.04 4.25 -10.87
CA ALA A 78 2.42 4.62 -9.59
C ALA A 78 1.00 5.21 -9.75
N SER A 79 0.78 6.04 -10.79
CA SER A 79 -0.54 6.58 -11.11
C SER A 79 -1.52 5.49 -11.55
N ARG A 80 -1.06 4.54 -12.38
CA ARG A 80 -1.88 3.41 -12.86
C ARG A 80 -2.25 2.46 -11.72
N ILE A 81 -1.29 2.12 -10.87
CA ILE A 81 -1.54 1.28 -9.69
C ILE A 81 -2.60 1.93 -8.79
N LYS A 82 -2.49 3.23 -8.52
CA LYS A 82 -3.51 3.95 -7.76
C LYS A 82 -4.88 3.88 -8.43
N GLU A 83 -4.94 4.08 -9.74
CA GLU A 83 -6.19 4.00 -10.50
C GLU A 83 -6.83 2.61 -10.42
N TYR A 84 -6.05 1.54 -10.54
CA TYR A 84 -6.52 0.16 -10.41
C TYR A 84 -7.08 -0.13 -9.02
N LEU A 85 -6.29 0.17 -7.98
CA LEU A 85 -6.67 -0.05 -6.58
C LEU A 85 -7.95 0.71 -6.19
N VAL A 86 -8.12 1.94 -6.69
CA VAL A 86 -9.30 2.77 -6.39
C VAL A 86 -10.50 2.38 -7.25
N LYS A 87 -10.33 2.32 -8.57
CA LYS A 87 -11.47 2.16 -9.49
C LYS A 87 -11.89 0.70 -9.65
N SER A 88 -10.94 -0.21 -9.76
CA SER A 88 -11.22 -1.63 -10.01
C SER A 88 -11.43 -2.40 -8.70
N ARG A 89 -10.69 -2.07 -7.64
CA ARG A 89 -10.83 -2.71 -6.31
C ARG A 89 -11.65 -1.92 -5.29
N GLY A 90 -12.13 -0.74 -5.65
CA GLY A 90 -13.07 0.03 -4.83
C GLY A 90 -12.47 0.59 -3.54
N LEU A 91 -11.15 0.73 -3.44
CA LEU A 91 -10.53 1.34 -2.27
C LEU A 91 -10.78 2.85 -2.24
N ASP A 92 -11.00 3.39 -1.05
CA ASP A 92 -10.98 4.84 -0.83
C ASP A 92 -9.62 5.41 -1.27
N SER A 93 -9.63 6.42 -2.14
CA SER A 93 -8.43 7.10 -2.65
C SER A 93 -7.56 7.70 -1.53
N ASN A 94 -8.15 8.06 -0.39
CA ASN A 94 -7.44 8.54 0.79
C ASN A 94 -6.73 7.42 1.57
N ARG A 95 -7.05 6.16 1.26
CA ARG A 95 -6.42 4.97 1.84
C ARG A 95 -5.35 4.37 0.93
N VAL A 96 -5.05 5.00 -0.21
CA VAL A 96 -4.01 4.55 -1.16
C VAL A 96 -3.07 5.70 -1.47
N MET A 97 -1.83 5.61 -1.00
CA MET A 97 -0.73 6.52 -1.31
C MET A 97 0.21 5.85 -2.30
N THR A 98 0.61 6.57 -3.35
CA THR A 98 1.60 6.08 -4.31
C THR A 98 2.67 7.15 -4.52
N ILE A 99 3.93 6.73 -4.65
CA ILE A 99 5.07 7.63 -4.79
C ILE A 99 6.06 7.11 -5.85
N ASP A 100 6.69 8.05 -6.56
CA ASP A 100 7.90 7.79 -7.35
C ASP A 100 9.10 7.90 -6.42
N SER A 101 9.73 6.76 -6.15
CA SER A 101 10.78 6.61 -5.15
C SER A 101 12.19 6.73 -5.75
N GLY A 102 12.30 7.16 -7.01
CA GLY A 102 13.57 7.30 -7.71
C GLY A 102 13.93 6.03 -8.47
N TYR A 103 15.20 5.61 -8.38
CA TYR A 103 15.74 4.56 -9.25
C TYR A 103 16.48 3.47 -8.48
N MET A 104 16.31 2.25 -8.97
CA MET A 104 17.03 1.05 -8.57
C MET A 104 17.63 0.35 -9.81
N GLU A 105 18.42 -0.69 -9.59
CA GLU A 105 18.99 -1.49 -10.68
C GLU A 105 17.89 -2.03 -11.62
N HIS A 106 16.84 -2.57 -11.04
CA HIS A 106 15.66 -3.05 -11.75
C HIS A 106 14.43 -2.21 -11.38
N LEU A 107 13.41 -2.21 -12.24
CA LEU A 107 12.12 -1.66 -11.85
C LEU A 107 11.63 -2.46 -10.65
N THR A 108 11.15 -1.77 -9.62
CA THR A 108 10.73 -2.39 -8.37
C THR A 108 9.53 -1.65 -7.81
N VAL A 109 8.52 -2.40 -7.40
CA VAL A 109 7.36 -1.91 -6.67
C VAL A 109 7.38 -2.56 -5.30
N GLU A 110 7.27 -1.74 -4.25
CA GLU A 110 7.13 -2.22 -2.88
C GLU A 110 5.75 -1.81 -2.35
N LEU A 111 5.07 -2.77 -1.74
CA LEU A 111 3.76 -2.61 -1.15
C LEU A 111 3.88 -2.64 0.36
N TRP A 112 3.36 -1.61 1.01
CA TRP A 112 3.45 -1.44 2.46
C TRP A 112 2.07 -1.17 3.05
N LEU A 113 1.80 -1.77 4.21
CA LEU A 113 0.64 -1.43 5.03
C LEU A 113 1.06 -0.45 6.12
N LEU A 114 0.47 0.74 6.10
CA LEU A 114 0.83 1.84 7.00
C LEU A 114 -0.33 2.14 7.94
N PRO A 115 -0.13 2.05 9.25
CA PRO A 115 -1.11 2.55 10.21
C PRO A 115 -1.17 4.08 10.12
N ARG A 116 -2.36 4.68 10.22
CA ARG A 116 -2.56 6.13 9.99
C ARG A 116 -1.68 7.06 10.84
N ALA A 117 -1.19 6.60 12.00
CA ALA A 117 -0.38 7.38 12.92
C ALA A 117 1.15 7.25 12.68
N VAL A 118 1.58 6.52 11.65
CA VAL A 118 3.00 6.19 11.40
C VAL A 118 3.51 6.93 10.17
N SER A 119 4.77 7.35 10.21
CA SER A 119 5.45 7.93 9.05
C SER A 119 5.63 6.91 7.92
N ALA A 120 5.69 7.41 6.69
CA ALA A 120 6.02 6.58 5.53
C ALA A 120 7.37 5.87 5.71
N PRO A 121 7.54 4.66 5.15
CA PRO A 121 8.82 3.97 5.15
C PRO A 121 9.89 4.80 4.42
N PRO A 122 11.17 4.67 4.80
CA PRO A 122 12.25 5.38 4.11
C PRO A 122 12.33 4.96 2.65
N ILE A 123 12.53 5.93 1.76
CA ILE A 123 12.78 5.70 0.34
C ILE A 123 14.28 5.44 0.16
N THR A 124 14.64 4.31 -0.45
CA THR A 124 16.03 3.84 -0.56
C THR A 124 16.45 3.59 -2.02
N PRO A 125 16.51 4.63 -2.87
CA PRO A 125 16.97 4.48 -4.24
C PRO A 125 18.45 4.10 -4.25
N THR A 126 18.83 3.16 -5.09
CA THR A 126 20.23 2.72 -5.23
C THR A 126 20.95 3.42 -6.37
N ILE A 127 20.22 4.14 -7.23
CA ILE A 127 20.76 4.80 -8.42
C ILE A 127 20.38 6.29 -8.43
N GLN A 128 21.37 7.16 -8.70
CA GLN A 128 21.11 8.58 -8.88
C GLN A 128 20.51 8.82 -10.27
N PRO A 129 19.56 9.77 -10.42
CA PRO A 129 18.92 10.05 -11.72
C PRO A 129 19.88 10.40 -12.87
N LYS A 130 21.08 10.90 -12.56
CA LYS A 130 22.12 11.24 -13.54
C LYS A 130 22.79 10.00 -14.16
N ASP A 131 22.78 8.88 -13.44
CA ASP A 131 23.45 7.62 -13.80
C ASP A 131 22.49 6.65 -14.52
N VAL A 132 21.20 6.99 -14.60
CA VAL A 132 20.17 6.19 -15.28
C VAL A 132 20.29 6.31 -16.80
N LYS A 133 20.28 5.18 -17.49
CA LYS A 133 20.30 5.12 -18.96
C LYS A 133 18.88 5.22 -19.50
N PHE A 134 18.44 6.44 -19.80
CA PHE A 134 17.08 6.64 -20.31
C PHE A 134 16.92 6.21 -21.77
N LYS A 135 15.90 5.39 -22.04
CA LYS A 135 15.38 5.10 -23.38
C LYS A 135 14.82 6.39 -23.98
N LYS A 136 14.99 6.57 -25.30
CA LYS A 136 14.42 7.72 -26.03
C LYS A 136 12.89 7.64 -26.12
N GLY A 137 12.27 8.81 -26.26
CA GLY A 137 10.83 8.95 -26.50
C GLY A 137 9.99 9.12 -25.22
N LYS A 138 8.75 9.58 -25.40
CA LYS A 138 7.80 9.87 -24.31
C LYS A 138 6.89 8.68 -24.02
N ILE A 139 6.65 8.42 -22.75
CA ILE A 139 5.64 7.48 -22.27
C ILE A 139 4.31 7.76 -22.99
N LYS A 140 3.81 6.78 -23.75
CA LYS A 140 2.49 6.88 -24.38
C LYS A 140 1.44 6.45 -23.39
N ARG A 141 0.34 7.21 -23.31
CA ARG A 141 -0.78 6.89 -22.42
C ARG A 141 -1.37 5.50 -22.69
N SER A 142 -1.37 5.04 -23.95
CA SER A 142 -1.89 3.72 -24.32
C SER A 142 -1.07 2.57 -23.76
N GLU A 143 0.26 2.67 -23.81
CA GLU A 143 1.20 1.64 -23.34
C GLU A 143 1.03 1.38 -21.82
N TYR A 144 0.69 2.42 -21.05
CA TYR A 144 0.50 2.33 -19.61
C TYR A 144 -0.99 2.29 -19.18
N ARG A 145 -1.95 2.20 -20.11
CA ARG A 145 -3.36 1.94 -19.75
C ARG A 145 -3.77 0.48 -19.93
N GLN A 146 -2.90 -0.32 -20.55
CA GLN A 146 -3.26 -1.65 -21.01
C GLN A 146 -3.43 -2.71 -19.91
N CYS A 147 -2.85 -2.52 -18.72
CA CYS A 147 -3.09 -3.42 -17.61
C CYS A 147 -4.28 -2.93 -16.75
N GLY A 148 -5.35 -3.73 -16.67
CA GLY A 148 -6.40 -3.62 -15.64
C GLY A 148 -7.43 -2.49 -15.77
N LEU A 149 -7.46 -1.75 -16.90
CA LEU A 149 -8.46 -0.69 -17.18
C LEU A 149 -9.42 -1.03 -18.34
N GLY A 150 -9.44 -2.29 -18.77
CA GLY A 150 -10.37 -2.80 -19.77
C GLY A 150 -11.34 -3.79 -19.12
N PHE A 151 -12.62 -3.40 -19.10
CA PHE A 151 -13.81 -4.11 -18.59
C PHE A 151 -14.05 -4.04 -17.08
#